data_AF-A0A368DN28-F1
#
_entry.id   AF-A0A368DN28-F1
#
_cell.length_a   1.000
_cell.length_b   1.000
_cell.length_c   1.000
_cell.angle_alpha   90.00
_cell.angle_beta   90.00
_cell.angle_gamma   90.00
#
_symmetry.space_group_name_H-M   'P 1'
#
loop_
_entity.id
_entity.type
_entity.pdbx_description
1 polymer ?
#
loop_
_entity_poly.entity_id
_entity_poly.type
_entity_poly.pdbx_seq_one_letter_code
_entity_poly.pdbx_strand_id
1 'polypeptide(L)'
;NKIDAYTPEAFDETDLIAVRGSEHYSLDEWKETWMAKTQGESVFISAAKKTNIVHFRQRLYQRVRELHVTRFPYNHFLYPEIEVDE
;
A
#
# COMPACT_ATOMS: atom_id res chain seq x y z
N ASN A 1 13.04 0.07 -5.80
CA ASN A 1 11.87 0.31 -4.92
C ASN A 1 11.83 1.76 -4.51
N LYS A 2 10.73 2.46 -4.79
CA LYS A 2 10.59 3.88 -4.43
C LYS A 2 10.68 4.10 -2.91
N ILE A 3 10.16 3.17 -2.11
CA ILE A 3 10.21 3.27 -0.63
C ILE A 3 11.60 3.01 -0.04
N ASP A 4 12.44 2.19 -0.70
CA ASP A 4 13.76 1.84 -0.16
C ASP A 4 14.80 2.94 -0.43
N ALA A 5 14.55 3.76 -1.45
CA ALA A 5 15.42 4.86 -1.86
C ALA A 5 14.89 6.23 -1.40
N TYR A 6 13.78 6.25 -0.66
CA TYR A 6 13.17 7.50 -0.23
C TYR A 6 13.87 8.02 1.04
N THR A 7 14.39 9.23 0.94
CA THR A 7 14.93 10.00 2.06
C THR A 7 14.21 11.34 2.10
N PRO A 8 13.46 11.66 3.17
CA PRO A 8 12.78 12.94 3.28
C PRO A 8 13.80 14.08 3.34
N GLU A 9 13.47 15.21 2.73
CA GLU A 9 14.29 16.42 2.83
C GLU A 9 14.11 17.04 4.22
N ALA A 10 15.21 17.45 4.86
CA ALA A 10 15.16 18.06 6.18
C ALA A 10 14.35 19.36 6.11
N PHE A 11 13.32 19.48 6.94
CA PHE A 11 12.55 20.69 7.08
C PHE A 11 13.02 21.43 8.34
N ASP A 12 13.46 22.67 8.18
CA ASP A 12 13.82 23.53 9.30
C ASP A 12 12.55 24.23 9.82
N GLU A 13 12.10 23.81 11.00
CA GLU A 13 10.92 24.37 11.67
C GLU A 13 11.13 25.83 12.12
N THR A 14 12.37 26.33 12.11
CA THR A 14 12.69 27.71 12.50
C THR A 14 12.63 28.70 11.34
N ASP A 15 12.55 28.21 10.10
CA ASP A 15 12.39 29.05 8.92
C ASP A 15 10.91 29.45 8.76
N LEU A 16 10.60 30.69 9.15
CA LEU A 16 9.25 31.27 9.11
C LEU A 16 8.69 31.45 7.68
N ILE A 17 9.51 31.30 6.65
CA ILE A 17 9.11 31.44 5.23
C ILE A 17 8.84 30.06 4.61
N ALA A 18 9.50 29.01 5.12
CA ALA A 18 9.41 27.68 4.55
C ALA A 18 8.03 27.05 4.80
N VAL A 19 7.42 26.52 3.74
CA VAL A 19 6.15 25.79 3.81
C VAL A 19 6.44 24.31 3.73
N ARG A 20 5.96 23.53 4.71
CA ARG A 20 6.16 22.08 4.74
C ARG A 20 5.39 21.41 3.59
N GLY A 21 6.11 21.08 2.52
CA GLY A 21 5.62 20.32 1.36
C GLY A 21 5.71 18.79 1.52
N SER A 22 5.33 18.11 0.43
CA SER A 22 5.28 16.65 0.33
C SER A 22 6.64 15.95 0.35
N GLU A 23 7.68 16.69 -0.03
CA GLU A 23 9.10 16.33 -0.03
C GLU A 23 9.68 16.15 1.38
N HIS A 24 9.05 16.74 2.39
CA HIS A 24 9.45 16.66 3.79
C HIS A 24 8.72 15.56 4.57
N TYR A 25 7.77 14.86 3.94
CA TYR A 25 7.01 13.82 4.62
C TYR A 25 7.85 12.57 4.83
N SER A 26 7.78 12.01 6.02
CA SER A 26 8.32 10.70 6.33
C SER A 26 7.60 9.59 5.56
N LEU A 27 8.21 8.40 5.49
CA LEU A 27 7.57 7.23 4.87
C LEU A 27 6.24 6.87 5.54
N ASP A 28 6.12 7.08 6.85
CA ASP A 28 4.91 6.74 7.59
C ASP A 28 3.79 7.76 7.34
N GLU A 29 4.11 9.05 7.25
CA GLU A 29 3.15 10.08 6.81
C GLU A 29 2.67 9.85 5.37
N TRP A 30 3.58 9.38 4.50
CA TRP A 30 3.19 8.96 3.15
C TRP A 30 2.24 7.77 3.19
N LYS A 31 2.50 6.77 4.04
CA LYS A 31 1.57 5.63 4.22
C LYS A 31 0.21 6.13 4.66
N GLU A 32 0.12 6.96 5.67
CA GLU A 32 -1.16 7.50 6.17
C GLU A 32 -1.90 8.28 5.08
N THR A 33 -1.19 9.16 4.37
CA THR A 33 -1.77 9.98 3.28
C THR A 33 -2.33 9.11 2.16
N TRP A 34 -1.58 8.10 1.71
CA TRP A 34 -2.01 7.20 0.64
C TRP A 34 -3.08 6.22 1.11
N MET A 35 -3.04 5.75 2.36
CA MET A 35 -4.11 4.93 2.91
C MET A 35 -5.42 5.71 2.98
N ALA A 36 -5.39 6.97 3.40
CA ALA A 36 -6.57 7.83 3.41
C ALA A 36 -7.10 8.13 1.99
N LYS A 37 -6.22 8.46 1.04
CA LYS A 37 -6.62 8.77 -0.35
C LYS A 37 -7.19 7.57 -1.09
N THR A 38 -6.64 6.37 -0.87
CA THR A 38 -7.04 5.15 -1.58
C THR A 38 -8.04 4.30 -0.77
N GLN A 39 -8.61 4.84 0.31
CA GLN A 39 -9.55 4.12 1.18
C GLN A 39 -9.01 2.75 1.67
N GLY A 40 -7.71 2.69 1.97
CA GLY A 40 -7.04 1.46 2.42
C GLY A 40 -6.61 0.48 1.32
N GLU A 41 -6.82 0.80 0.04
CA GLU A 41 -6.42 -0.07 -1.08
C GLU A 41 -4.94 0.10 -1.51
N SER A 42 -4.19 1.00 -0.88
CA SER A 42 -2.77 1.20 -1.19
C SER A 42 -1.88 0.24 -0.38
N VAL A 43 -0.92 -0.41 -1.05
CA VAL A 43 0.00 -1.36 -0.41
C VAL A 43 1.45 -0.93 -0.63
N PHE A 44 2.18 -0.76 0.47
CA PHE A 44 3.60 -0.40 0.45
C PHE A 44 4.45 -1.67 0.52
N ILE A 45 5.24 -1.94 -0.53
CA ILE A 45 6.07 -3.15 -0.63
C ILE A 45 7.54 -2.83 -0.89
N SER A 46 8.43 -3.67 -0.34
CA SER A 46 9.83 -3.71 -0.75
C SER A 46 10.15 -5.09 -1.34
N ALA A 47 10.29 -5.16 -2.67
CA ALA A 47 10.80 -6.34 -3.35
C ALA A 47 12.23 -6.74 -2.91
N ALA A 48 13.10 -5.76 -2.65
CA ALA A 48 14.50 -5.99 -2.31
C ALA A 48 14.66 -6.53 -0.88
N LYS A 49 13.93 -5.95 0.08
CA LYS A 49 13.92 -6.39 1.48
C LYS A 49 12.89 -7.49 1.76
N LYS A 50 12.16 -7.93 0.72
CA LYS A 50 11.05 -8.88 0.80
C LYS A 50 9.98 -8.49 1.82
N THR A 51 9.82 -7.20 2.07
CA THR A 51 8.86 -6.67 3.05
C THR A 51 7.48 -6.54 2.41
N ASN A 52 6.46 -7.00 3.13
CA ASN A 52 5.04 -6.86 2.78
C ASN A 52 4.59 -7.53 1.46
N ILE A 53 5.40 -8.46 0.91
CA ILE A 53 5.08 -9.18 -0.35
C ILE A 53 3.91 -10.14 -0.17
N VAL A 54 3.83 -10.83 0.97
CA VAL A 54 2.78 -11.82 1.25
C VAL A 54 1.42 -11.13 1.30
N HIS A 55 1.32 -10.04 2.07
CA HIS A 55 0.12 -9.22 2.16
C HIS A 55 -0.33 -8.68 0.79
N PHE A 56 0.61 -8.20 -0.03
CA PHE A 56 0.29 -7.76 -1.39
C PHE A 56 -0.32 -8.87 -2.25
N ARG A 57 0.24 -10.09 -2.20
CA ARG A 57 -0.29 -11.24 -2.96
C ARG A 57 -1.70 -11.61 -2.51
N GLN A 58 -1.96 -11.59 -1.21
CA GLN A 58 -3.29 -11.87 -0.63
C GLN A 58 -4.31 -10.83 -1.11
N ARG A 59 -4.00 -9.53 -0.97
CA ARG A 59 -4.88 -8.45 -1.42
C ARG A 59 -5.16 -8.50 -2.92
N LEU A 60 -4.13 -8.77 -3.73
CA LEU A 60 -4.28 -8.90 -5.18
C LEU A 60 -5.18 -10.07 -5.55
N TYR A 61 -4.99 -11.23 -4.93
CA TYR A 61 -5.86 -12.38 -5.17
C TYR A 61 -7.30 -12.09 -4.75
N GLN A 62 -7.52 -11.48 -3.58
CA GLN A 62 -8.85 -11.12 -3.09
C GLN A 62 -9.59 -10.24 -4.11
N ARG A 63 -8.92 -9.18 -4.61
CA ARG A 63 -9.53 -8.26 -5.57
C ARG A 63 -9.84 -8.91 -6.92
N VAL A 64 -8.93 -9.74 -7.43
CA VAL A 64 -9.15 -10.50 -8.66
C VAL A 64 -10.30 -11.49 -8.49
N ARG A 65 -10.39 -12.16 -7.33
CA ARG A 65 -11.49 -13.07 -7.00
C ARG A 65 -12.82 -12.35 -6.99
N GLU A 66 -12.93 -11.21 -6.30
CA GLU A 66 -14.15 -10.41 -6.27
C GLU A 66 -14.63 -10.05 -7.68
N LEU A 67 -13.73 -9.55 -8.53
CA LEU A 67 -14.04 -9.23 -9.92
C LEU A 67 -14.47 -10.48 -10.72
N HIS A 68 -13.80 -11.61 -10.48
CA HIS A 68 -14.09 -12.87 -11.14
C HIS A 68 -15.45 -13.44 -10.75
N VAL A 69 -15.83 -13.40 -9.46
CA VAL A 69 -17.17 -13.80 -8.98
C VAL A 69 -18.25 -12.95 -9.64
N THR A 70 -18.08 -11.62 -9.66
CA THR A 70 -19.05 -10.70 -10.27
C THR A 70 -19.28 -11.01 -11.74
N ARG A 71 -18.24 -11.46 -12.46
CA ARG A 71 -18.32 -11.78 -13.89
C ARG A 71 -18.74 -13.23 -14.17
N PHE A 72 -18.42 -14.17 -13.29
CA PHE A 72 -18.66 -15.61 -13.45
C PHE A 72 -19.25 -16.21 -12.15
N PRO A 73 -20.55 -15.99 -11.89
CA PRO A 73 -21.19 -16.32 -10.60
C PRO A 73 -21.27 -17.83 -10.30
N TYR A 74 -21.13 -18.70 -11.31
CA TYR A 74 -21.27 -20.16 -11.16
C TYR A 74 -19.93 -20.91 -11.28
N ASN A 75 -18.80 -20.23 -11.01
CA ASN A 75 -17.48 -20.83 -11.15
C ASN A 75 -17.01 -21.48 -9.83
N HIS A 76 -16.40 -22.67 -9.90
CA HIS A 76 -15.83 -23.36 -8.74
C HIS A 76 -14.37 -22.93 -8.58
N PHE A 77 -14.08 -22.11 -7.58
CA PHE A 77 -12.70 -21.65 -7.34
C PHE A 77 -11.79 -22.81 -6.97
N LEU A 78 -10.58 -22.82 -7.53
CA LEU A 78 -9.54 -23.80 -7.17
C LEU A 78 -9.09 -23.65 -5.70
N TYR A 79 -9.19 -22.44 -5.14
CA TYR A 79 -8.87 -22.14 -3.74
C TYR A 79 -10.01 -21.32 -3.11
N PRO A 80 -11.00 -21.99 -2.48
CA PRO A 80 -12.11 -21.32 -1.79
C PRO A 80 -11.71 -20.73 -0.41
N GLU A 81 -10.67 -21.29 0.22
CA GLU A 81 -10.28 -21.02 1.61
C GLU A 81 -8.96 -20.23 1.68
N ILE A 82 -8.93 -19.00 1.20
CA ILE A 82 -7.86 -18.10 1.67
C ILE A 82 -8.39 -17.50 2.97
N GLU A 83 -8.12 -18.19 4.06
CA GLU A 83 -8.28 -17.64 5.40
C GLU A 83 -7.39 -16.40 5.49
N VAL A 84 -8.02 -15.28 5.79
CA VAL A 84 -7.34 -14.02 6.08
C VAL A 84 -6.88 -14.16 7.52
N ASP A 85 -5.65 -14.63 7.75
CA ASP A 85 -5.04 -14.48 9.06
C ASP A 85 -4.95 -12.97 9.34
N GLU A 86 -5.70 -12.53 10.35
CA GLU A 86 -5.80 -11.15 10.85
C GLU A 86 -4.46 -10.60 11.39
#